data_AF-A0A7S2S1W8-F1
#
_entry.id   AF-A0A7S2S1W8-F1
#
_cell.length_a   1.000
_cell.length_b   1.000
_cell.length_c   1.000
_cell.angle_alpha   90.00
_cell.angle_beta   90.00
_cell.angle_gamma   90.00
#
_symmetry.space_group_name_H-M   'P 1'
#
loop_
_entity.id
_entity.type
_entity.pdbx_description
1 polymer ?
#
loop_
_entity_poly.entity_id
_entity_poly.type
_entity_poly.pdbx_seq_one_letter_code
_entity_poly.pdbx_strand_id
1 'polypeptide(L)'
;ACMMTVWLFTLGFVLTFAPLFAKMYRVNRIFSQSMAKGKRKDTSISNMQILMMILKFAVVDCLIVAIWQATSPLKYTRTILIENNDALKSTANCNSDDSTTFILIIATYHVLVLIWGAYLCYATYGISTAFSEAKYVAVALVS
;
A
#
# COMPACT_ATOMS: atom_id res chain seq x y z
N ALA A 1 14.27 -9.67 -15.57
CA ALA A 1 14.32 -10.07 -14.15
C ALA A 1 12.90 -10.08 -13.59
N CYS A 2 12.25 -11.25 -13.54
CA CYS A 2 10.83 -11.38 -13.20
C CYS A 2 10.50 -10.97 -11.76
N MET A 3 11.41 -11.29 -10.84
CA MET A 3 11.22 -11.01 -9.41
C MET A 3 11.36 -9.53 -9.07
N MET A 4 12.17 -8.78 -9.82
CA MET A 4 12.30 -7.33 -9.61
C MET A 4 10.97 -6.61 -9.80
N THR A 5 10.12 -7.06 -10.72
CA THR A 5 8.77 -6.51 -10.91
C THR A 5 7.91 -6.68 -9.66
N VAL A 6 7.99 -7.83 -8.99
CA VAL A 6 7.26 -8.11 -7.73
C VAL A 6 7.77 -7.21 -6.60
N TRP A 7 9.08 -7.07 -6.46
CA TRP A 7 9.70 -6.17 -5.49
C TRP A 7 9.29 -4.71 -5.71
N LEU A 8 9.33 -4.23 -6.96
CA LEU A 8 8.93 -2.86 -7.29
C LEU A 8 7.45 -2.62 -7.06
N PHE A 9 6.59 -3.60 -7.34
CA PHE A 9 5.16 -3.50 -7.12
C PHE A 9 4.82 -3.35 -5.62
N THR A 10 5.39 -4.23 -4.78
CA THR A 10 5.15 -4.21 -3.32
C THR A 10 5.73 -2.95 -2.67
N LEU A 11 6.95 -2.55 -3.02
CA LEU A 11 7.53 -1.29 -2.53
C LEU A 11 6.78 -0.05 -3.04
N GLY A 12 6.35 -0.05 -4.30
CA GLY A 12 5.55 1.02 -4.90
C GLY A 12 4.21 1.20 -4.21
N PHE A 13 3.57 0.10 -3.79
CA PHE A 13 2.37 0.15 -2.97
C PHE A 13 2.66 0.87 -1.65
N VAL A 14 3.64 0.43 -0.86
CA VAL A 14 4.01 1.09 0.42
C VAL A 14 4.26 2.60 0.25
N LEU A 15 4.97 3.00 -0.81
CA LEU A 15 5.21 4.40 -1.13
C LEU A 15 3.92 5.18 -1.41
N THR A 16 2.94 4.56 -2.06
CA THR A 16 1.63 5.15 -2.37
C THR A 16 0.77 5.35 -1.10
N PHE A 17 0.94 4.52 -0.06
CA PHE A 17 0.25 4.71 1.22
C PHE A 17 0.93 5.72 2.13
N ALA A 18 2.22 6.01 1.96
CA ALA A 18 2.92 6.99 2.78
C ALA A 18 2.24 8.38 2.83
N PRO A 19 1.69 8.93 1.73
CA PRO A 19 0.88 10.16 1.76
C PRO A 19 -0.40 10.08 2.60
N LEU A 20 -1.10 8.95 2.62
CA LEU A 20 -2.31 8.73 3.45
C LEU A 20 -1.96 8.83 4.93
N PHE A 21 -0.85 8.21 5.31
CA PHE A 21 -0.31 8.28 6.66
C PHE A 21 0.19 9.70 7.02
N ALA A 22 0.78 10.42 6.07
CA ALA A 22 1.15 11.83 6.27
C ALA A 22 -0.08 12.74 6.46
N LYS A 23 -1.20 12.46 5.75
CA LYS A 23 -2.49 13.13 6.00
C LYS A 23 -3.01 12.84 7.41
N MET A 24 -2.92 11.60 7.88
CA MET A 24 -3.30 11.23 9.25
C MET A 24 -2.55 12.06 10.30
N TYR A 25 -1.25 12.25 10.11
CA TYR A 25 -0.45 13.09 11.01
C TYR A 25 -0.94 14.54 11.06
N ARG A 26 -1.18 15.16 9.90
CA ARG A 26 -1.66 16.55 9.84
C ARG A 26 -2.97 16.71 10.58
N VAL A 27 -3.89 15.77 10.37
CA VAL A 27 -5.20 15.75 11.02
C VAL A 27 -5.03 15.61 12.54
N ASN A 28 -4.26 14.62 13.02
CA ASN A 28 -3.99 14.44 14.45
C ASN A 28 -3.36 15.67 15.10
N ARG A 29 -2.43 16.34 14.41
CA ARG A 29 -1.80 17.58 14.89
C ARG A 29 -2.80 18.73 15.04
N ILE A 30 -3.72 18.89 14.09
CA ILE A 30 -4.78 19.91 14.15
C ILE A 30 -5.72 19.63 15.32
N PHE A 31 -6.16 18.38 15.50
CA PHE A 31 -7.02 18.00 16.63
C PHE A 31 -6.33 18.17 17.99
N SER A 32 -5.06 17.78 18.11
CA SER A 32 -4.30 17.96 19.35
C SER A 32 -4.13 19.43 19.73
N GLN A 33 -4.07 20.35 18.77
CA GLN A 33 -3.98 21.79 19.04
C GLN A 33 -5.33 22.39 19.45
N SER A 34 -6.44 21.89 18.91
CA SER A 34 -7.80 22.33 19.26
C SER A 34 -8.22 21.89 20.68
N MET A 35 -7.84 20.67 21.09
CA MET A 35 -8.19 20.08 22.40
C MET A 35 -7.35 20.61 23.58
N ALA A 36 -6.24 21.31 23.32
CA ALA A 36 -5.27 21.75 24.33
C ALA A 36 -5.66 23.05 25.08
N LYS A 37 -6.95 23.41 25.16
CA LYS A 37 -7.44 24.55 25.96
C LYS A 37 -7.50 24.28 27.48
N GLY A 38 -6.94 23.20 28.03
CA GLY A 38 -7.01 23.02 29.50
C GLY A 38 -6.15 21.95 30.20
N LYS A 39 -5.73 20.85 29.56
CA LYS A 39 -4.82 19.87 30.19
C LYS A 39 -4.03 19.10 29.15
N ARG A 40 -2.71 19.28 29.14
CA ARG A 40 -1.75 18.54 28.30
C ARG A 40 -1.76 17.07 28.72
N LYS A 41 -2.60 16.24 28.12
CA LYS A 41 -2.33 14.81 28.01
C LYS A 41 -2.07 14.51 26.54
N ASP A 42 -0.78 14.57 26.21
CA ASP A 42 -0.23 14.25 24.91
C ASP A 42 -0.57 12.80 24.58
N THR A 43 -1.73 12.60 23.96
CA THR A 43 -2.09 11.32 23.32
C THR A 43 -2.02 11.54 21.81
N SER A 44 -1.00 12.29 21.36
CA SER A 44 -0.70 12.48 19.96
C SER A 44 -0.03 11.21 19.46
N ILE A 45 -0.67 10.53 18.50
CA ILE A 45 0.01 9.50 17.72
C ILE A 45 1.22 10.19 17.05
N SER A 46 2.41 9.87 17.55
CA SER A 46 3.65 10.53 17.13
C SER A 46 3.96 10.18 15.69
N ASN A 47 4.56 11.12 14.93
CA ASN A 47 5.12 10.86 13.59
C ASN A 47 5.91 9.56 13.54
N MET A 48 6.67 9.32 14.62
CA MET A 48 7.49 8.13 14.77
C MET A 48 6.64 6.85 14.79
N GLN A 49 5.47 6.86 15.43
CA GLN A 49 4.57 5.70 15.49
C GLN A 49 3.96 5.38 14.13
N ILE A 50 3.60 6.40 13.35
CA ILE A 50 3.08 6.23 11.99
C ILE A 50 4.18 5.71 11.06
N LEU A 51 5.37 6.31 11.10
CA LEU A 51 6.53 5.84 10.34
C LEU A 51 6.88 4.39 10.71
N MET A 52 6.88 4.06 12.01
CA MET A 52 7.09 2.70 12.48
C MET A 52 6.01 1.73 11.98
N MET A 53 4.75 2.17 11.85
CA MET A 53 3.67 1.34 11.31
C MET A 53 3.85 1.06 9.82
N ILE A 54 4.24 2.07 9.03
CA ILE A 54 4.58 1.90 7.60
C ILE A 54 5.76 0.94 7.46
N LEU A 55 6.81 1.14 8.26
CA LEU A 55 7.99 0.28 8.25
C LEU A 55 7.62 -1.17 8.57
N LYS A 56 6.72 -1.39 9.54
CA LYS A 56 6.23 -2.74 9.88
C LYS A 56 5.53 -3.40 8.69
N PHE A 57 4.62 -2.71 8.00
CA PHE A 57 3.97 -3.27 6.81
C PHE A 57 4.97 -3.57 5.70
N ALA A 58 5.92 -2.65 5.46
CA ALA A 58 6.98 -2.84 4.47
C ALA A 58 7.87 -4.05 4.79
N VAL A 59 8.21 -4.27 6.06
CA VAL A 59 8.97 -5.45 6.49
C VAL A 59 8.20 -6.73 6.22
N VAL A 60 6.89 -6.76 6.49
CA VAL A 60 6.04 -7.91 6.19
C VAL A 60 6.01 -8.20 4.68
N ASP A 61 5.85 -7.18 3.84
CA ASP A 61 5.91 -7.33 2.38
C ASP A 61 7.26 -7.88 1.91
N CYS A 62 8.36 -7.32 2.40
CA CYS A 62 9.70 -7.80 2.10
C CYS A 62 9.90 -9.27 2.49
N LEU A 63 9.35 -9.70 3.64
CA LEU A 63 9.42 -11.10 4.08
C LEU A 63 8.62 -12.03 3.17
N ILE A 64 7.39 -11.64 2.79
CA ILE A 64 6.55 -12.44 1.90
C ILE A 64 7.25 -12.63 0.55
N VAL A 65 7.79 -11.55 -0.03
CA VAL A 65 8.50 -11.60 -1.31
C VAL A 65 9.82 -12.37 -1.18
N ALA A 66 10.54 -12.24 -0.07
CA ALA A 66 11.77 -13.01 0.18
C ALA A 66 11.51 -14.52 0.31
N ILE A 67 10.43 -14.91 1.00
CA ILE A 67 10.01 -16.32 1.09
C ILE A 67 9.66 -16.85 -0.30
N TRP A 68 8.86 -16.12 -1.07
CA TRP A 68 8.52 -16.51 -2.44
C TRP A 68 9.76 -16.65 -3.32
N GLN A 69 10.71 -15.71 -3.19
CA GLN A 69 12.00 -15.75 -3.88
C GLN A 69 12.83 -16.99 -3.52
N ALA A 70 12.78 -17.44 -2.27
CA ALA A 70 13.53 -18.58 -1.78
C ALA A 70 12.89 -19.93 -2.16
N THR A 71 11.56 -20.04 -2.12
CA THR A 71 10.86 -21.30 -2.40
C THR A 71 10.63 -21.53 -3.88
N SER A 72 10.14 -20.51 -4.60
CA SER A 72 9.66 -20.64 -5.98
C SER A 72 10.08 -19.40 -6.81
N PRO A 73 11.36 -19.30 -7.19
CA PRO A 73 11.83 -18.19 -8.01
C PRO A 73 11.12 -18.18 -9.38
N LEU A 74 10.58 -17.02 -9.79
CA LEU A 74 9.97 -16.88 -11.11
C LEU A 74 11.03 -17.11 -12.18
N LYS A 75 10.87 -18.18 -12.95
CA LYS A 75 11.75 -18.51 -14.06
C LYS A 75 11.26 -17.80 -15.32
N TYR A 76 12.23 -17.30 -16.08
CA TYR A 76 11.97 -16.72 -17.38
C TYR A 76 11.77 -17.85 -18.39
N THR A 77 10.56 -17.98 -18.94
CA THR A 77 10.24 -18.97 -19.95
C THR A 77 9.88 -18.25 -21.24
N ARG A 78 10.60 -18.55 -22.32
CA ARG A 78 10.32 -18.00 -23.66
C ARG A 78 9.55 -19.03 -24.46
N THR A 79 8.29 -18.73 -24.74
CA THR A 79 7.48 -19.54 -25.67
C THR A 79 7.60 -18.94 -27.06
N ILE A 80 8.15 -19.70 -28.00
CA ILE A 80 8.16 -19.37 -29.41
C ILE A 80 6.95 -20.02 -30.07
N LEU A 81 6.08 -19.23 -30.69
CA LEU A 81 5.03 -19.75 -31.56
C LEU A 81 5.64 -19.87 -32.95
N ILE A 82 5.83 -21.10 -33.41
CA ILE A 82 6.33 -21.43 -34.75
C ILE A 82 5.13 -21.89 -35.57
N GLU A 83 4.86 -21.22 -36.68
CA GLU A 83 3.86 -21.64 -37.67
C GLU A 83 4.55 -21.64 -39.03
N ASN A 84 4.50 -22.77 -39.75
CA ASN A 84 5.14 -22.94 -41.07
C ASN A 84 6.63 -22.54 -41.14
N ASN A 85 7.45 -23.08 -40.24
CA ASN A 85 8.92 -22.89 -40.21
C ASN A 85 9.42 -21.45 -39.94
N ASP A 86 8.52 -20.46 -39.84
CA ASP A 86 8.85 -19.08 -39.49
C ASP A 86 8.41 -18.75 -38.06
N ALA A 87 9.28 -18.05 -37.32
CA ALA A 87 9.00 -17.62 -35.95
C ALA A 87 8.13 -16.35 -35.95
N LEU A 88 6.80 -16.51 -35.94
CA LEU A 88 5.84 -15.39 -36.01
C LEU A 88 5.82 -14.53 -34.73
N LYS A 89 5.96 -15.13 -33.55
CA LYS A 89 5.86 -14.40 -32.28
C LYS A 89 6.64 -15.09 -31.16
N SER A 90 7.53 -14.33 -30.52
CA SER A 90 8.18 -14.72 -29.26
C SER A 90 7.48 -14.02 -28.11
N THR A 91 6.78 -14.77 -27.25
CA THR A 91 6.29 -14.23 -25.98
C THR A 91 7.24 -14.67 -24.87
N ALA A 92 7.78 -13.70 -24.16
CA ALA A 92 8.56 -13.91 -22.96
C ALA A 92 7.63 -13.82 -21.76
N ASN A 93 7.39 -14.94 -21.08
CA ASN A 93 6.57 -14.96 -19.88
C ASN A 93 7.39 -15.39 -18.66
N CYS A 94 7.13 -14.73 -17.55
CA CYS A 94 7.67 -15.12 -16.26
C CYS A 94 6.62 -16.00 -15.60
N ASN A 95 6.86 -17.31 -15.54
CA ASN A 95 5.88 -18.24 -14.97
C ASN A 95 6.57 -19.23 -14.03
N SER A 96 5.89 -19.55 -12.93
CA SER A 96 6.21 -20.66 -12.04
C SER A 96 4.90 -21.32 -11.63
N ASP A 97 4.88 -22.64 -11.45
CA ASP A 97 3.64 -23.38 -11.15
C ASP A 97 2.88 -22.81 -9.93
N ASP A 98 3.60 -22.31 -8.93
CA ASP A 98 2.99 -21.70 -7.73
C ASP A 98 2.80 -20.17 -7.80
N SER A 99 3.13 -19.52 -8.93
CA SER A 99 3.13 -18.05 -9.02
C SER A 99 1.78 -17.43 -8.69
N THR A 100 0.69 -18.02 -9.20
CA THR A 100 -0.68 -17.55 -8.97
C THR A 100 -1.05 -17.53 -7.49
N THR A 101 -0.62 -18.53 -6.74
CA THR A 101 -0.90 -18.65 -5.30
C THR A 101 -0.25 -17.52 -4.52
N PHE A 102 1.04 -17.27 -4.75
CA PHE A 102 1.75 -16.18 -4.08
C PHE A 102 1.21 -14.80 -4.48
N ILE A 103 0.83 -14.59 -5.74
CA ILE A 103 0.18 -13.35 -6.19
C ILE A 103 -1.14 -13.13 -5.47
N LEU A 104 -1.98 -14.16 -5.34
CA LEU A 104 -3.26 -14.08 -4.61
C LEU A 104 -3.06 -13.77 -3.12
N ILE A 105 -2.05 -14.35 -2.48
CA ILE A 105 -1.71 -14.06 -1.08
C ILE A 105 -1.31 -12.59 -0.93
N ILE A 106 -0.41 -12.10 -1.78
CA ILE A 106 0.03 -10.71 -1.78
C ILE A 106 -1.17 -9.78 -2.01
N ALA A 107 -1.97 -10.02 -3.04
CA ALA A 107 -3.13 -9.19 -3.36
C ALA A 107 -4.13 -9.12 -2.20
N THR A 108 -4.41 -10.25 -1.56
CA THR A 108 -5.32 -10.32 -0.41
C THR A 108 -4.77 -9.52 0.77
N TYR A 109 -3.49 -9.66 1.09
CA TYR A 109 -2.82 -8.87 2.12
C TYR A 109 -2.93 -7.36 1.86
N HIS A 110 -2.66 -6.93 0.62
CA HIS A 110 -2.73 -5.52 0.21
C HIS A 110 -4.16 -4.96 0.34
N VAL A 111 -5.18 -5.73 -0.05
CA VAL A 111 -6.59 -5.35 0.11
C VAL A 111 -6.98 -5.22 1.59
N LEU A 112 -6.51 -6.12 2.46
CA LEU A 112 -6.76 -6.02 3.90
C LEU A 112 -6.12 -4.78 4.53
N VAL A 113 -4.88 -4.45 4.16
CA VAL A 113 -4.19 -3.23 4.60
C VAL A 113 -4.94 -1.98 4.13
N LEU A 114 -5.46 -2.01 2.90
CA LEU A 114 -6.29 -0.95 2.33
C LEU A 114 -7.59 -0.73 3.12
N ILE A 115 -8.31 -1.80 3.43
CA ILE A 115 -9.56 -1.74 4.22
C ILE A 115 -9.27 -1.19 5.61
N TRP A 116 -8.18 -1.65 6.26
CA TRP A 116 -7.76 -1.11 7.54
C TRP A 116 -7.47 0.39 7.45
N GLY A 117 -6.69 0.82 6.46
CA GLY A 117 -6.35 2.22 6.24
C GLY A 117 -7.60 3.08 6.03
N ALA A 118 -8.55 2.62 5.22
CA ALA A 118 -9.82 3.29 4.99
C ALA A 118 -10.66 3.41 6.27
N TYR A 119 -10.75 2.34 7.06
CA TYR A 119 -11.44 2.36 8.36
C TYR A 119 -10.81 3.37 9.32
N LEU A 120 -9.47 3.40 9.42
CA LEU A 120 -8.75 4.32 10.29
C LEU A 120 -8.96 5.79 9.86
N CYS A 121 -8.99 6.05 8.56
CA CYS A 121 -9.34 7.36 8.02
C CYS A 121 -10.78 7.76 8.37
N TYR A 122 -11.74 6.85 8.21
CA TYR A 122 -13.15 7.11 8.53
C TYR A 122 -13.36 7.39 10.02
N ALA A 123 -12.75 6.59 10.91
CA ALA A 123 -12.81 6.79 12.36
C ALA A 123 -12.22 8.15 12.79
N THR A 124 -11.19 8.61 12.11
CA THR A 124 -10.58 9.93 12.35
C THR A 124 -11.45 11.08 11.78
N TYR A 125 -12.19 10.82 10.71
CA TYR A 125 -13.12 11.78 10.10
C TYR A 125 -14.35 12.05 10.99
N GLY A 126 -14.83 11.05 11.74
CA GLY A 126 -15.95 11.18 12.69
C GLY A 126 -15.72 12.19 13.82
N ILE A 127 -14.46 12.55 14.09
CA ILE A 127 -14.07 13.56 15.10
C ILE A 127 -14.01 14.98 14.48
N SER A 128 -14.04 15.08 13.14
CA SER A 128 -13.97 16.31 12.34
C SER A 128 -15.32 16.95 12.01
N THR A 129 -16.34 16.76 12.83
CA THR A 129 -17.64 17.42 12.65
C THR A 129 -17.66 18.89 13.10
N ALA A 130 -16.51 19.44 13.52
CA ALA A 130 -16.40 20.84 13.97
C ALA A 130 -15.95 21.86 12.89
N PHE A 131 -15.64 21.46 11.66
CA PHE A 131 -15.21 22.40 10.61
C PHE A 131 -16.06 22.31 9.35
N SER A 132 -17.02 23.22 9.27
CA SER A 132 -17.82 23.57 8.08
C SER A 132 -16.97 23.86 6.83
N GLU A 133 -15.65 24.08 6.96
CA GLU A 133 -14.72 24.35 5.85
C GLU A 133 -14.43 23.13 4.95
N ALA A 134 -14.45 21.91 5.47
CA ALA A 134 -14.17 20.70 4.68
C ALA A 134 -15.27 20.42 3.65
N LYS A 135 -16.50 20.86 3.92
CA LYS A 135 -17.65 20.75 3.01
C LYS A 135 -17.45 21.62 1.76
N TYR A 136 -16.87 22.81 1.90
CA TYR A 136 -16.63 23.72 0.76
C TYR A 136 -15.52 23.21 -0.15
N VAL A 137 -14.46 22.62 0.42
CA VAL A 137 -13.36 22.02 -0.37
C VAL A 137 -13.84 20.76 -1.11
N ALA A 138 -14.72 19.95 -0.51
CA ALA A 138 -15.30 18.78 -1.18
C ALA A 138 -16.24 19.15 -2.34
N VAL A 139 -17.03 20.22 -2.20
CA VAL A 139 -17.90 20.73 -3.30
C VAL A 139 -17.07 21.31 -4.45
N ALA A 140 -15.97 22.00 -4.15
CA ALA A 140 -15.07 22.54 -5.16
C ALA A 140 -14.28 21.47 -5.94
N LEU A 141 -14.10 20.28 -5.35
CA LEU A 141 -13.39 19.15 -5.99
C LEU A 141 -14.29 18.35 -6.95
N VAL A 142 -15.60 18.53 -6.84
CA VAL A 142 -16.62 17.89 -7.69
C VAL A 142 -17.15 18.84 -8.78
N SER A 143 -16.76 20.12 -8.71
CA SER A 143 -17.07 21.14 -9.74
C SER A 143 -16.01 21.18 -10.83
#